data_AF-A0A9P8IDU0-F1
#
_entry.id   AF-A0A9P8IDU0-F1
#
_cell.length_a   1.000
_cell.length_b   1.000
_cell.length_c   1.000
_cell.angle_alpha   90.00
_cell.angle_beta   90.00
_cell.angle_gamma   90.00
#
_symmetry.space_group_name_H-M   'P 1'
#
loop_
_entity.id
_entity.type
_entity.pdbx_description
1 polymer ?
#
loop_
_entity_poly.entity_id
_entity_poly.type
_entity_poly.pdbx_seq_one_letter_code
_entity_poly.pdbx_strand_id
1 'polypeptide(L)'
;MILTEVTGTSETLATTLEASAQDLKRFIVLSSLGTDVLKYLDQLLPLLDYQDHTTVAISLATFTDKRDPWTSEASFTNAVHLLTRHHSLVTRPCVLVNCVLQEFIQPLFAKSKHPEITAQGRKALQPSPRTYRSSLLEAEAKPWKFSKIYCVTVFRWVLLNFEVRVLSDYSKSCLNLSQKPLVEANWPLVIPPILTLIDDDLPEYKSKGCELLTILLKATSSALLGRTGLGEVFYDAVMPCLSYLPSLTSQDQSLRLLGEAYPVLTALSWLRYPSSDKRKERMEMLDQVMRKGVLRGYFHCSDNVRIVELLVNQMRLLVKDMGIWSVKHLKDLIPLLSDVLSEPFGTAHPPLLIATIQTMQTIILTDWPRMPVHRAEVLRGLTFCWLRLVEDGPKVPSFYDLKQELRDAVKLLKAAVRNEVDIDADIKLILQSDGRLAELLIYE
;
A
#
# COMPACT_ATOMS: atom_id res chain seq x y z
N MET A 1 25.33 4.20 19.56
CA MET A 1 26.73 4.61 19.36
C MET A 1 27.29 3.82 18.19
N ILE A 2 26.94 4.18 16.95
CA ILE A 2 27.61 3.72 15.72
C ILE A 2 27.44 4.85 14.70
N LEU A 3 28.37 5.80 14.68
CA LEU A 3 28.65 6.67 13.55
C LEU A 3 30.12 7.08 13.67
N THR A 4 30.99 6.31 13.03
CA THR A 4 32.31 6.80 12.63
C THR A 4 32.39 6.63 11.12
N GLU A 5 32.66 7.75 10.46
CA GLU A 5 32.92 7.88 9.03
C GLU A 5 33.88 6.79 8.55
N VAL A 6 33.54 6.14 7.44
CA VAL A 6 34.48 5.33 6.67
C VAL A 6 34.67 6.02 5.33
N THR A 7 35.62 6.94 5.29
CA THR A 7 36.45 7.18 4.11
C THR A 7 37.53 6.09 4.12
N GLY A 8 37.20 4.90 3.62
CA GLY A 8 38.06 3.73 3.71
C GLY A 8 37.68 2.65 2.71
N THR A 9 38.69 1.97 2.19
CA THR A 9 38.67 0.96 1.13
C THR A 9 37.60 -0.12 1.29
N SER A 10 37.21 -0.75 0.18
CA SER A 10 36.16 -1.80 0.06
C SER A 10 36.20 -2.91 1.13
N GLU A 11 37.36 -3.21 1.72
CA GLU A 11 37.52 -4.20 2.79
C GLU A 11 36.99 -3.74 4.16
N THR A 12 37.04 -2.44 4.46
CA THR A 12 36.53 -1.87 5.73
C THR A 12 35.00 -1.83 5.77
N LEU A 13 34.36 -1.69 4.61
CA LEU A 13 32.91 -1.76 4.44
C LEU A 13 32.40 -3.22 4.54
N ALA A 14 33.13 -4.17 3.96
CA ALA A 14 32.78 -5.59 4.04
C ALA A 14 32.86 -6.12 5.48
N THR A 15 33.91 -5.76 6.23
CA THR A 15 34.08 -6.16 7.64
C THR A 15 33.05 -5.53 8.58
N THR A 16 32.63 -4.29 8.35
CA THR A 16 31.55 -3.66 9.14
C THR A 16 30.17 -4.25 8.83
N LEU A 17 29.89 -4.60 7.57
CA LEU A 17 28.66 -5.29 7.18
C LEU A 17 28.59 -6.71 7.76
N GLU A 18 29.70 -7.44 7.78
CA GLU A 18 29.80 -8.77 8.40
C GLU A 18 29.58 -8.72 9.93
N ALA A 19 30.19 -7.75 10.61
CA ALA A 19 29.99 -7.53 12.04
C ALA A 19 28.52 -7.18 12.36
N SER A 20 27.89 -6.31 11.56
CA SER A 20 26.47 -5.96 11.70
C SER A 20 25.55 -7.16 11.47
N ALA A 21 25.85 -8.01 10.49
CA ALA A 21 25.10 -9.23 10.23
C ALA A 21 25.22 -10.26 11.36
N GLN A 22 26.40 -10.36 11.98
CA GLN A 22 26.62 -11.25 13.12
C GLN A 22 25.88 -10.77 14.37
N ASP A 23 25.84 -9.46 14.62
CA ASP A 23 25.08 -8.89 15.72
C ASP A 23 23.57 -9.07 15.53
N LEU A 24 23.05 -8.87 14.31
CA LEU A 24 21.64 -9.13 14.01
C LEU A 24 21.26 -10.60 14.28
N LYS A 25 22.08 -11.56 13.87
CA LYS A 25 21.86 -12.99 14.16
C LYS A 25 21.81 -13.26 15.66
N ARG A 26 22.71 -12.64 16.44
CA ARG A 26 22.69 -12.75 17.91
C ARG A 26 21.40 -12.20 18.50
N PHE A 27 20.94 -11.04 18.05
CA PHE A 27 19.68 -10.45 18.51
C PHE A 27 18.47 -11.34 18.21
N ILE A 28 18.42 -11.96 17.04
CA ILE A 28 17.34 -12.88 16.64
C ILE A 28 17.30 -14.12 17.55
N VAL A 29 18.47 -14.68 17.89
CA VAL A 29 18.53 -15.83 18.82
C VAL A 29 18.09 -15.43 20.22
N LEU A 30 18.56 -14.28 20.71
CA LEU A 30 18.18 -13.77 22.03
C LEU A 30 16.69 -13.45 22.12
N SER A 31 16.09 -12.88 21.06
CA SER A 31 14.65 -12.60 21.03
C SER A 31 13.80 -13.87 20.98
N SER A 32 14.21 -14.88 20.20
CA SER A 32 13.55 -16.19 20.19
C SER A 32 13.57 -16.80 21.59
N LEU A 33 14.75 -16.91 22.21
CA LEU A 33 14.89 -17.48 23.54
C LEU A 33 14.09 -16.68 24.59
N GLY A 34 14.14 -15.35 24.52
CA GLY A 34 13.40 -14.48 25.45
C GLY A 34 11.89 -14.68 25.35
N THR A 35 11.34 -14.76 24.14
CA THR A 35 9.90 -15.01 23.94
C THR A 35 9.49 -16.43 24.31
N ASP A 36 10.35 -17.44 24.08
CA ASP A 36 10.14 -18.81 24.55
C ASP A 36 10.08 -18.87 26.08
N VAL A 37 11.06 -18.26 26.76
CA VAL A 37 11.09 -18.18 28.23
C VAL A 37 9.85 -17.48 28.76
N LEU A 38 9.44 -16.34 28.18
CA LEU A 38 8.22 -15.65 28.58
C LEU A 38 6.98 -16.53 28.43
N LYS A 39 6.90 -17.34 27.37
CA LYS A 39 5.80 -18.28 27.15
C LYS A 39 5.75 -19.39 28.20
N TYR A 40 6.90 -19.93 28.59
CA TYR A 40 6.95 -20.91 29.68
C TYR A 40 6.62 -20.26 31.03
N LEU A 41 7.13 -19.05 31.29
CA LEU A 41 6.84 -18.31 32.52
C LEU A 41 5.36 -18.00 32.65
N ASP A 42 4.68 -17.61 31.58
CA ASP A 42 3.24 -17.34 31.60
C ASP A 42 2.38 -18.56 31.98
N GLN A 43 2.89 -19.78 31.76
CA GLN A 43 2.23 -21.02 32.21
C GLN A 43 2.38 -21.24 33.72
N LEU A 44 3.46 -20.73 34.32
CA LEU A 44 3.80 -20.91 35.73
C LEU A 44 3.29 -19.76 36.60
N LEU A 45 3.39 -18.53 36.10
CA LEU A 45 2.94 -17.30 36.74
C LEU A 45 2.25 -16.44 35.67
N PRO A 46 0.90 -16.42 35.61
CA PRO A 46 0.19 -15.65 34.60
C PRO A 46 0.59 -14.18 34.61
N LEU A 47 0.75 -13.58 33.42
CA LEU A 47 1.13 -12.17 33.25
C LEU A 47 0.22 -11.16 33.99
N LEU A 48 -0.98 -11.58 34.39
CA LEU A 48 -1.91 -10.85 35.25
C LEU A 48 -1.30 -10.40 36.59
N ASP A 49 -0.42 -11.22 37.15
CA ASP A 49 0.13 -11.02 38.50
C ASP A 49 1.43 -10.20 38.49
N TYR A 50 1.91 -9.81 37.31
CA TYR A 50 3.15 -9.05 37.12
C TYR A 50 2.89 -7.53 37.16
N GLN A 51 3.60 -6.83 38.05
CA GLN A 51 3.41 -5.38 38.25
C GLN A 51 3.73 -4.54 37.01
N ASP A 52 4.66 -4.98 36.15
CA ASP A 52 5.07 -4.26 34.93
C ASP A 52 4.64 -5.00 33.65
N HIS A 53 3.36 -5.35 33.57
CA HIS A 53 2.75 -5.95 32.38
C HIS A 53 2.85 -5.04 31.13
N THR A 54 3.02 -3.74 31.32
CA THR A 54 3.20 -2.75 30.26
C THR A 54 4.52 -2.93 29.50
N THR A 55 5.64 -3.05 30.19
CA THR A 55 6.94 -3.29 29.54
C THR A 55 6.95 -4.61 28.79
N VAL A 56 6.30 -5.64 29.34
CA VAL A 56 6.12 -6.92 28.66
C VAL A 56 5.28 -6.75 27.39
N ALA A 57 4.16 -6.02 27.46
CA ALA A 57 3.32 -5.76 26.29
C ALA A 57 4.08 -5.02 25.17
N ILE A 58 4.85 -3.98 25.50
CA ILE A 58 5.69 -3.26 24.53
C ILE A 58 6.73 -4.21 23.92
N SER A 59 7.39 -5.01 24.76
CA SER A 59 8.42 -5.96 24.31
C SER A 59 7.86 -7.02 23.36
N LEU A 60 6.70 -7.61 23.68
CA LEU A 60 6.01 -8.55 22.80
C LEU A 60 5.53 -7.86 21.51
N ALA A 61 5.02 -6.63 21.60
CA ALA A 61 4.58 -5.87 20.44
C ALA A 61 5.70 -5.62 19.42
N THR A 62 6.97 -5.56 19.84
CA THR A 62 8.12 -5.41 18.92
C THR A 62 8.30 -6.55 17.92
N PHE A 63 7.72 -7.73 18.18
CA PHE A 63 7.85 -8.93 17.34
C PHE A 63 6.56 -9.26 16.58
N THR A 64 5.65 -8.29 16.43
CA THR A 64 4.34 -8.49 15.77
C THR A 64 4.35 -8.30 14.26
N ASP A 65 5.53 -8.08 13.66
CA ASP A 65 5.70 -7.95 12.21
C ASP A 65 6.85 -8.82 11.72
N LYS A 66 6.53 -9.73 10.78
CA LYS A 66 7.49 -10.66 10.16
C LYS A 66 8.44 -9.97 9.16
N ARG A 67 8.09 -8.76 8.71
CA ARG A 67 8.90 -7.99 7.77
C ARG A 67 10.11 -7.34 8.45
N ASP A 68 10.09 -7.25 9.78
CA ASP A 68 11.17 -6.63 10.53
C ASP A 68 12.40 -7.55 10.59
N PRO A 69 13.62 -7.02 10.35
CA PRO A 69 14.84 -7.83 10.31
C PRO A 69 15.17 -8.57 11.63
N TRP A 70 14.65 -8.09 12.76
CA TRP A 70 14.91 -8.66 14.09
C TRP A 70 13.87 -9.70 14.53
N THR A 71 12.83 -9.95 13.73
CA THR A 71 11.74 -10.85 14.09
C THR A 71 11.97 -12.25 13.49
N SER A 72 12.13 -13.26 14.34
CA SER A 72 12.09 -14.68 13.93
C SER A 72 10.66 -15.21 13.89
N GLU A 73 10.45 -16.33 13.17
CA GLU A 73 9.15 -17.01 13.14
C GLU A 73 8.72 -17.49 14.54
N ALA A 74 9.66 -17.96 15.35
CA ALA A 74 9.41 -18.38 16.74
C ALA A 74 9.01 -17.18 17.62
N SER A 75 9.78 -16.08 17.57
CA SER A 75 9.48 -14.88 18.35
C SER A 75 8.14 -14.25 17.95
N PHE A 76 7.82 -14.24 16.65
CA PHE A 76 6.53 -13.78 16.17
C PHE A 76 5.38 -14.64 16.72
N THR A 77 5.48 -15.96 16.56
CA THR A 77 4.42 -16.90 16.98
C THR A 77 4.16 -16.80 18.48
N ASN A 78 5.22 -16.76 19.28
CA ASN A 78 5.11 -16.65 20.73
C ASN A 78 4.58 -15.29 21.18
N ALA A 79 5.07 -14.20 20.57
CA ALA A 79 4.61 -12.85 20.91
C ALA A 79 3.12 -12.67 20.61
N VAL A 80 2.67 -13.07 19.42
CA VAL A 80 1.25 -13.02 19.04
C VAL A 80 0.42 -13.90 19.98
N HIS A 81 0.86 -15.13 20.27
CA HIS A 81 0.16 -16.02 21.18
C HIS A 81 -0.06 -15.39 22.56
N LEU A 82 0.99 -14.81 23.16
CA LEU A 82 0.92 -14.19 24.48
C LEU A 82 0.05 -12.93 24.48
N LEU A 83 0.18 -12.08 23.46
CA LEU A 83 -0.66 -10.88 23.31
C LEU A 83 -2.14 -11.23 23.13
N THR A 84 -2.45 -12.29 22.37
CA THR A 84 -3.83 -12.77 22.20
C THR A 84 -4.37 -13.38 23.48
N ARG A 85 -3.58 -14.19 24.18
CA ARG A 85 -3.98 -14.82 25.46
C ARG A 85 -4.33 -13.79 26.52
N HIS A 86 -3.57 -12.69 26.59
CA HIS A 86 -3.75 -11.61 27.57
C HIS A 86 -4.41 -10.36 26.98
N HIS A 87 -5.16 -10.51 25.89
CA HIS A 87 -5.73 -9.40 25.12
C HIS A 87 -6.52 -8.40 25.98
N SER A 88 -7.33 -8.89 26.93
CA SER A 88 -8.13 -8.03 27.81
C SER A 88 -7.31 -7.08 28.69
N LEU A 89 -6.06 -7.43 28.98
CA LEU A 89 -5.14 -6.64 29.81
C LEU A 89 -4.32 -5.69 28.96
N VAL A 90 -3.67 -6.22 27.92
CA VAL A 90 -2.71 -5.45 27.10
C VAL A 90 -3.40 -4.43 26.19
N THR A 91 -4.70 -4.60 25.92
CA THR A 91 -5.49 -3.66 25.11
C THR A 91 -6.31 -2.66 25.92
N ARG A 92 -6.10 -2.58 27.25
CA ARG A 92 -6.79 -1.58 28.07
C ARG A 92 -6.39 -0.17 27.62
N PRO A 93 -7.32 0.82 27.64
CA PRO A 93 -6.98 2.19 27.28
C PRO A 93 -5.80 2.77 28.07
N CYS A 94 -5.65 2.43 29.36
CA CYS A 94 -4.50 2.86 30.16
C CYS A 94 -3.16 2.35 29.60
N VAL A 95 -3.11 1.10 29.11
CA VAL A 95 -1.90 0.53 28.51
C VAL A 95 -1.66 1.16 27.14
N LEU A 96 -2.65 1.08 26.24
CA LEU A 96 -2.46 1.54 24.85
C LEU A 96 -2.22 3.04 24.77
N VAL A 97 -2.97 3.85 25.51
CA VAL A 97 -2.89 5.32 25.42
C VAL A 97 -1.81 5.87 26.34
N ASN A 98 -1.90 5.64 27.65
CA ASN A 98 -1.02 6.31 28.60
C ASN A 98 0.39 5.73 28.48
N CYS A 99 0.52 4.41 28.58
CA CYS A 99 1.84 3.81 28.58
C CYS A 99 2.48 3.74 27.18
N VAL A 100 1.74 3.28 26.17
CA VAL A 100 2.34 3.11 24.84
C VAL A 100 2.35 4.42 24.06
N LEU A 101 1.22 5.10 23.86
CA LEU A 101 1.22 6.32 23.05
C LEU A 101 1.88 7.52 23.75
N GLN A 102 1.54 7.82 25.01
CA GLN A 102 2.03 9.01 25.70
C GLN A 102 3.44 8.83 26.28
N GLU A 103 3.70 7.73 26.99
CA GLU A 103 5.00 7.52 27.66
C GLU A 103 6.07 6.96 26.72
N PHE A 104 5.70 6.13 25.73
CA PHE A 104 6.67 5.49 24.84
C PHE A 104 6.76 6.14 23.45
N ILE A 105 5.67 6.24 22.67
CA ILE A 105 5.72 6.72 21.27
C ILE A 105 5.93 8.23 21.19
N GLN A 106 5.11 9.03 21.86
CA GLN A 106 5.12 10.49 21.74
C GLN A 106 6.51 11.12 21.99
N PRO A 107 7.29 10.72 23.03
CA PRO A 107 8.60 11.31 23.28
C PRO A 107 9.60 11.02 22.15
N LEU A 108 9.48 9.86 21.49
CA LEU A 108 10.37 9.49 20.38
C LEU A 108 10.15 10.41 19.17
N PHE A 109 8.93 10.89 18.94
CA PHE A 109 8.59 11.78 17.81
C PHE A 109 8.55 13.27 18.17
N ALA A 110 8.68 13.64 19.46
CA ALA A 110 8.47 15.01 19.94
C ALA A 110 9.35 16.08 19.26
N LYS A 111 10.56 15.71 18.83
CA LYS A 111 11.51 16.60 18.13
C LYS A 111 11.30 16.66 16.62
N SER A 112 10.46 15.79 16.06
CA SER A 112 10.18 15.65 14.61
C SER A 112 8.82 16.23 14.23
N LYS A 113 8.54 17.49 14.62
CA LYS A 113 7.23 18.13 14.39
C LYS A 113 7.00 18.40 12.90
N HIS A 114 5.83 18.01 12.41
CA HIS A 114 5.40 18.26 11.03
C HIS A 114 4.84 19.70 10.88
N PRO A 115 5.23 20.45 9.82
CA PRO A 115 4.92 21.87 9.70
C PRO A 115 3.44 22.19 9.43
N GLU A 116 2.73 21.31 8.72
CA GLU A 116 1.32 21.53 8.34
C GLU A 116 0.31 21.18 9.44
N ILE A 117 0.76 20.79 10.64
CA ILE A 117 -0.14 20.40 11.73
C ILE A 117 0.08 21.19 13.00
N THR A 118 -1.02 21.42 13.71
CA THR A 118 -1.03 21.98 15.06
C THR A 118 -0.63 20.91 16.08
N ALA A 119 -0.31 21.32 17.32
CA ALA A 119 -0.08 20.40 18.43
C ALA A 119 -1.28 19.48 18.75
N GLN A 120 -2.48 19.83 18.26
CA GLN A 120 -3.71 19.04 18.37
C GLN A 120 -3.91 18.08 17.19
N GLY A 121 -2.91 17.93 16.31
CA GLY A 121 -2.98 17.06 15.14
C GLY A 121 -4.00 17.51 14.10
N ARG A 122 -4.39 18.80 14.06
CA ARG A 122 -5.26 19.39 13.02
C ARG A 122 -4.45 20.15 11.99
N LYS A 123 -4.98 20.37 10.77
CA LYS A 123 -4.34 21.24 9.76
C LYS A 123 -4.01 22.61 10.36
N ALA A 124 -2.77 23.04 10.22
CA ALA A 124 -2.32 24.36 10.64
C ALA A 124 -2.84 25.43 9.66
N LEU A 125 -3.37 26.53 10.18
CA LEU A 125 -3.74 27.69 9.36
C LEU A 125 -2.51 28.46 8.85
N GLN A 126 -1.41 28.39 9.61
CA GLN A 126 -0.12 28.95 9.26
C GLN A 126 0.95 27.87 9.49
N PRO A 127 1.49 27.26 8.42
CA PRO A 127 2.52 26.24 8.56
C PRO A 127 3.80 26.82 9.14
N SER A 128 4.45 26.09 10.03
CA SER A 128 5.77 26.49 10.54
C SER A 128 6.86 26.26 9.49
N PRO A 129 7.94 27.06 9.45
CA PRO A 129 9.03 26.84 8.52
C PRO A 129 9.70 25.47 8.73
N ARG A 130 10.00 24.77 7.63
CA ARG A 130 10.74 23.50 7.66
C ARG A 130 12.16 23.78 8.15
N THR A 131 12.53 23.18 9.27
CA THR A 131 13.88 23.31 9.83
C THR A 131 14.74 22.15 9.34
N TYR A 132 15.71 22.44 8.47
CA TYR A 132 16.70 21.45 8.06
C TYR A 132 17.77 21.29 9.15
N ARG A 133 18.10 20.05 9.55
CA ARG A 133 19.12 19.76 10.55
C ARG A 133 20.29 19.01 9.90
N SER A 134 21.50 19.29 10.36
CA SER A 134 22.69 18.53 9.98
C SER A 134 22.57 17.07 10.46
N SER A 135 23.11 16.13 9.68
CA SER A 135 23.05 14.67 9.90
C SER A 135 23.52 14.25 11.31
N LEU A 136 24.56 14.91 11.85
CA LEU A 136 25.08 14.62 13.20
C LEU A 136 24.06 14.89 14.32
N LEU A 137 23.16 15.86 14.12
CA LEU A 137 22.10 16.18 15.08
C LEU A 137 20.81 15.39 14.79
N GLU A 138 20.76 14.65 13.68
CA GLU A 138 19.58 13.90 13.26
C GLU A 138 19.36 12.65 14.14
N ALA A 139 20.44 11.97 14.54
CA ALA A 139 20.38 10.80 15.41
C ALA A 139 19.75 11.09 16.78
N GLU A 140 20.07 12.25 17.37
CA GLU A 140 19.50 12.70 18.64
C GLU A 140 18.09 13.32 18.49
N ALA A 141 17.75 13.76 17.28
CA ALA A 141 16.47 14.35 16.94
C ALA A 141 15.42 13.32 16.51
N LYS A 142 15.85 12.17 15.99
CA LYS A 142 14.98 11.07 15.53
C LYS A 142 15.31 9.75 16.27
N PRO A 143 15.07 9.64 17.59
CA PRO A 143 15.25 8.38 18.32
C PRO A 143 14.49 7.20 17.69
N TRP A 144 13.31 7.46 17.12
CA TRP A 144 12.50 6.47 16.41
C TRP A 144 13.20 5.84 15.19
N LYS A 145 14.17 6.55 14.58
CA LYS A 145 14.90 6.12 13.38
C LYS A 145 16.22 5.44 13.69
N PHE A 146 16.90 5.85 14.76
CA PHE A 146 18.30 5.45 15.03
C PHE A 146 18.51 4.67 16.33
N SER A 147 17.59 4.73 17.30
CA SER A 147 17.75 4.06 18.61
C SER A 147 16.64 3.05 18.90
N LYS A 148 15.40 3.43 18.61
CA LYS A 148 14.18 2.68 18.95
C LYS A 148 13.40 2.33 17.69
N ILE A 149 14.06 1.68 16.73
CA ILE A 149 13.49 1.35 15.40
C ILE A 149 12.21 0.50 15.49
N TYR A 150 12.11 -0.35 16.50
CA TYR A 150 10.94 -1.18 16.77
C TYR A 150 9.70 -0.39 17.20
N CYS A 151 9.83 0.91 17.52
CA CYS A 151 8.69 1.72 17.93
C CYS A 151 7.61 1.82 16.85
N VAL A 152 7.98 1.74 15.56
CA VAL A 152 7.03 1.78 14.45
C VAL A 152 6.15 0.52 14.47
N THR A 153 6.73 -0.64 14.75
CA THR A 153 6.03 -1.93 14.90
C THR A 153 5.11 -1.93 16.11
N VAL A 154 5.59 -1.40 17.24
CA VAL A 154 4.75 -1.21 18.44
C VAL A 154 3.59 -0.26 18.15
N PHE A 155 3.84 0.84 17.44
CA PHE A 155 2.81 1.80 17.08
C PHE A 155 1.76 1.19 16.15
N ARG A 156 2.19 0.40 15.16
CA ARG A 156 1.31 -0.41 14.31
C ARG A 156 0.41 -1.33 15.11
N TRP A 157 0.98 -2.06 16.07
CA TRP A 157 0.22 -2.93 16.95
C TRP A 157 -0.84 -2.16 17.75
N VAL A 158 -0.53 -0.97 18.28
CA VAL A 158 -1.53 -0.13 18.97
C VAL A 158 -2.69 0.25 18.05
N LEU A 159 -2.41 0.70 16.83
CA LEU A 159 -3.46 1.12 15.89
C LEU A 159 -4.39 -0.04 15.49
N LEU A 160 -3.86 -1.24 15.30
CA LEU A 160 -4.69 -2.43 15.02
C LEU A 160 -5.63 -2.77 16.19
N ASN A 161 -5.18 -2.57 17.43
CA ASN A 161 -6.03 -2.80 18.62
C ASN A 161 -7.02 -1.66 18.89
N PHE A 162 -6.81 -0.47 18.32
CA PHE A 162 -7.81 0.59 18.30
C PHE A 162 -9.00 0.22 17.39
N GLU A 163 -8.74 -0.47 16.27
CA GLU A 163 -9.77 -0.90 15.30
C GLU A 163 -10.65 -2.03 15.85
N VAL A 164 -10.07 -3.05 16.51
CA VAL A 164 -10.79 -4.23 17.02
C VAL A 164 -11.84 -3.88 18.09
N ARG A 165 -11.62 -2.84 18.90
CA ARG A 165 -12.61 -2.37 19.89
C ARG A 165 -13.84 -1.69 19.27
N VAL A 166 -13.76 -1.22 18.03
CA VAL A 166 -14.92 -0.64 17.33
C VAL A 166 -15.85 -1.75 16.79
N LEU A 167 -15.31 -2.95 16.54
CA LEU A 167 -16.03 -4.05 15.88
C LEU A 167 -16.61 -5.09 16.85
N SER A 168 -16.14 -5.16 18.09
CA SER A 168 -16.44 -6.27 19.02
C SER A 168 -17.56 -6.02 20.04
N ASP A 169 -18.21 -4.85 20.07
CA ASP A 169 -19.33 -4.62 20.99
C ASP A 169 -20.63 -5.24 20.45
N TYR A 170 -20.88 -6.48 20.88
CA TYR A 170 -22.20 -7.15 20.91
C TYR A 170 -23.19 -6.46 21.88
N SER A 171 -23.09 -5.13 22.02
CA SER A 171 -23.93 -4.29 22.87
C SER A 171 -24.34 -3.02 22.12
N LYS A 172 -25.04 -3.20 20.99
CA LYS A 172 -25.87 -2.14 20.39
C LYS A 172 -27.07 -1.76 21.29
N SER A 173 -27.32 -2.46 22.40
CA SER A 173 -28.46 -2.24 23.29
C SER A 173 -28.19 -1.26 24.46
N CYS A 174 -26.95 -0.85 24.69
CA CYS A 174 -26.60 0.05 25.81
C CYS A 174 -25.92 1.34 25.34
N LEU A 175 -26.23 1.81 24.12
CA LEU A 175 -25.68 3.05 23.59
C LEU A 175 -26.49 4.26 24.07
N ASN A 176 -26.40 4.53 25.37
CA ASN A 176 -26.67 5.87 25.90
C ASN A 176 -25.32 6.54 26.20
N LEU A 177 -25.06 7.64 25.49
CA LEU A 177 -24.14 8.74 25.82
C LEU A 177 -22.62 8.52 25.61
N SER A 178 -22.12 9.19 24.56
CA SER A 178 -20.92 10.05 24.65
C SER A 178 -19.52 9.44 24.83
N GLN A 179 -19.17 8.33 24.17
CA GLN A 179 -17.75 7.95 24.02
C GLN A 179 -17.29 8.11 22.58
N LYS A 180 -16.40 9.09 22.36
CA LYS A 180 -15.67 9.23 21.09
C LYS A 180 -14.82 7.98 20.86
N PRO A 181 -14.68 7.48 19.63
CA PRO A 181 -13.74 6.42 19.32
C PRO A 181 -12.36 6.73 19.90
N LEU A 182 -11.67 5.73 20.45
CA LEU A 182 -10.39 5.91 21.14
C LEU A 182 -9.35 6.62 20.25
N VAL A 183 -9.42 6.39 18.94
CA VAL A 183 -8.66 7.08 17.90
C VAL A 183 -8.95 8.59 17.89
N GLU A 184 -10.22 9.00 17.85
CA GLU A 184 -10.60 10.42 17.85
C GLU A 184 -10.19 11.11 19.16
N ALA A 185 -10.34 10.44 20.30
CA ALA A 185 -9.94 10.97 21.59
C ALA A 185 -8.42 11.23 21.69
N ASN A 186 -7.61 10.42 20.99
CA ASN A 186 -6.14 10.47 21.06
C ASN A 186 -5.49 10.92 19.75
N TRP A 187 -6.27 11.58 18.89
CA TRP A 187 -5.86 12.08 17.59
C TRP A 187 -4.52 12.86 17.60
N PRO A 188 -4.24 13.76 18.57
CA PRO A 188 -2.97 14.49 18.64
C PRO A 188 -1.73 13.60 18.84
N LEU A 189 -1.90 12.38 19.39
CA LEU A 189 -0.81 11.44 19.61
C LEU A 189 -0.55 10.55 18.40
N VAL A 190 -1.54 10.40 17.51
CA VAL A 190 -1.51 9.47 16.38
C VAL A 190 -1.07 10.15 15.08
N ILE A 191 -1.58 11.36 14.81
CA ILE A 191 -1.31 12.03 13.52
C ILE A 191 0.16 12.42 13.33
N PRO A 192 0.84 13.06 14.29
CA PRO A 192 2.21 13.51 14.07
C PRO A 192 3.16 12.37 13.72
N PRO A 193 3.21 11.22 14.45
CA PRO A 193 4.09 10.11 14.08
C PRO A 193 3.85 9.58 12.66
N ILE A 194 2.59 9.44 12.24
CA ILE A 194 2.26 8.94 10.89
C ILE A 194 2.79 9.91 9.82
N LEU A 195 2.51 11.21 9.96
CA LEU A 195 2.97 12.22 9.00
C LEU A 195 4.51 12.34 9.00
N THR A 196 5.16 12.28 10.17
CA THR A 196 6.62 12.26 10.26
C THR A 196 7.23 11.07 9.50
N LEU A 197 6.61 9.88 9.56
CA LEU A 197 7.07 8.71 8.82
C LEU A 197 6.88 8.86 7.30
N ILE A 198 5.74 9.39 6.86
CA ILE A 198 5.46 9.66 5.43
C ILE A 198 6.41 10.72 4.87
N ASP A 199 6.82 11.69 5.68
CA ASP A 199 7.73 12.76 5.26
C ASP A 199 9.21 12.34 5.25
N ASP A 200 9.61 11.24 5.89
CA ASP A 200 11.03 10.84 5.95
C ASP A 200 11.62 10.52 4.58
N ASP A 201 12.91 10.78 4.38
CA ASP A 201 13.57 10.61 3.09
C ASP A 201 13.68 9.14 2.65
N LEU A 202 13.69 8.20 3.60
CA LEU A 202 13.85 6.78 3.28
C LEU A 202 12.50 6.14 2.88
N PRO A 203 12.43 5.45 1.73
CA PRO A 203 11.19 4.84 1.23
C PRO A 203 10.56 3.84 2.21
N GLU A 204 11.38 3.16 3.03
CA GLU A 204 10.90 2.20 4.03
C GLU A 204 9.98 2.86 5.06
N TYR A 205 10.37 4.02 5.61
CA TYR A 205 9.56 4.74 6.59
C TYR A 205 8.33 5.36 5.93
N LYS A 206 8.43 5.83 4.68
CA LYS A 206 7.26 6.28 3.92
C LYS A 206 6.22 5.17 3.73
N SER A 207 6.68 3.96 3.40
CA SER A 207 5.81 2.78 3.22
C SER A 207 5.13 2.41 4.55
N LYS A 208 5.88 2.34 5.66
CA LYS A 208 5.31 2.11 7.01
C LYS A 208 4.32 3.21 7.39
N GLY A 209 4.61 4.47 7.07
CA GLY A 209 3.72 5.60 7.28
C GLY A 209 2.40 5.47 6.49
N CYS A 210 2.46 5.08 5.22
CA CYS A 210 1.28 4.85 4.39
C CYS A 210 0.44 3.67 4.90
N GLU A 211 1.08 2.58 5.34
CA GLU A 211 0.38 1.44 5.95
C GLU A 211 -0.37 1.87 7.23
N LEU A 212 0.30 2.59 8.13
CA LEU A 212 -0.31 3.11 9.37
C LEU A 212 -1.46 4.06 9.06
N LEU A 213 -1.32 4.90 8.04
CA LEU A 213 -2.39 5.78 7.58
C LEU A 213 -3.58 4.99 7.04
N THR A 214 -3.36 3.90 6.32
CA THR A 214 -4.44 3.00 5.87
C THR A 214 -5.23 2.44 7.06
N ILE A 215 -4.53 1.97 8.11
CA ILE A 215 -5.16 1.47 9.34
C ILE A 215 -5.98 2.58 10.01
N LEU A 216 -5.39 3.79 10.13
CA LEU A 216 -6.07 4.94 10.71
C LEU A 216 -7.34 5.32 9.93
N LEU A 217 -7.29 5.35 8.59
CA LEU A 217 -8.40 5.77 7.75
C LEU A 217 -9.61 4.84 7.85
N LYS A 218 -9.39 3.53 8.07
CA LYS A 218 -10.48 2.57 8.34
C LYS A 218 -11.25 2.91 9.62
N ALA A 219 -10.55 3.42 10.64
CA ALA A 219 -11.16 3.83 11.91
C ALA A 219 -11.62 5.29 11.93
N THR A 220 -11.48 6.03 10.82
CA THR A 220 -11.78 7.46 10.73
C THR A 220 -13.09 7.70 10.03
N SER A 221 -13.98 8.51 10.61
CA SER A 221 -15.20 8.94 9.94
C SER A 221 -14.96 10.13 9.00
N SER A 222 -15.75 10.23 7.93
CA SER A 222 -15.71 11.38 7.02
C SER A 222 -15.94 12.71 7.75
N ALA A 223 -16.83 12.72 8.74
CA ALA A 223 -17.11 13.90 9.56
C ALA A 223 -15.89 14.35 10.37
N LEU A 224 -15.12 13.41 10.93
CA LEU A 224 -13.88 13.71 11.66
C LEU A 224 -12.82 14.28 10.72
N LEU A 225 -12.65 13.68 9.55
CA LEU A 225 -11.68 14.14 8.56
C LEU A 225 -12.02 15.55 8.04
N GLY A 226 -13.31 15.81 7.79
CA GLY A 226 -13.80 17.13 7.38
C GLY A 226 -13.58 18.21 8.44
N ARG A 227 -13.87 17.89 9.72
CA ARG A 227 -13.71 18.85 10.83
C ARG A 227 -12.25 19.15 11.17
N THR A 228 -11.35 18.18 10.99
CA THR A 228 -9.91 18.35 11.29
C THR A 228 -9.12 18.98 10.15
N GLY A 229 -9.67 18.98 8.93
CA GLY A 229 -9.02 19.52 7.74
C GLY A 229 -7.86 18.68 7.22
N LEU A 230 -7.63 17.48 7.77
CA LEU A 230 -6.45 16.66 7.46
C LEU A 230 -6.53 15.94 6.13
N GLY A 231 -7.71 15.86 5.50
CA GLY A 231 -7.84 15.17 4.21
C GLY A 231 -6.90 15.73 3.14
N GLU A 232 -6.64 17.03 3.16
CA GLU A 232 -5.68 17.69 2.26
C GLU A 232 -4.23 17.41 2.69
N VAL A 233 -3.94 17.53 3.99
CA VAL A 233 -2.60 17.25 4.54
C VAL A 233 -2.16 15.82 4.23
N PHE A 234 -3.05 14.84 4.38
CA PHE A 234 -2.75 13.44 4.04
C PHE A 234 -2.54 13.25 2.53
N TYR A 235 -3.35 13.92 1.71
CA TYR A 235 -3.18 13.86 0.26
C TYR A 235 -1.82 14.44 -0.16
N ASP A 236 -1.46 15.61 0.34
CA ASP A 236 -0.21 16.30 0.00
C ASP A 236 1.03 15.56 0.53
N ALA A 237 0.91 14.84 1.65
CA ALA A 237 1.98 13.99 2.17
C ALA A 237 2.18 12.71 1.34
N VAL A 238 1.08 12.07 0.89
CA VAL A 238 1.14 10.76 0.23
C VAL A 238 1.35 10.86 -1.29
N MET A 239 0.79 11.87 -1.94
CA MET A 239 0.89 12.03 -3.40
C MET A 239 2.33 12.03 -3.94
N PRO A 240 3.32 12.68 -3.28
CA PRO A 240 4.73 12.60 -3.67
C PRO A 240 5.34 11.19 -3.59
N CYS A 241 4.77 10.28 -2.80
CA CYS A 241 5.26 8.90 -2.72
C CYS A 241 5.13 8.16 -4.06
N LEU A 242 4.20 8.59 -4.93
CA LEU A 242 4.01 7.98 -6.24
C LEU A 242 5.16 8.23 -7.24
N SER A 243 6.07 9.16 -6.94
CA SER A 243 7.27 9.40 -7.77
C SER A 243 8.50 8.58 -7.36
N TYR A 244 8.40 7.73 -6.34
CA TYR A 244 9.48 6.83 -5.92
C TYR A 244 9.55 5.61 -6.84
N LEU A 245 10.08 5.82 -8.04
CA LEU A 245 10.16 4.84 -9.11
C LEU A 245 11.58 4.31 -9.30
N PRO A 246 11.75 3.14 -9.95
CA PRO A 246 13.05 2.67 -10.40
C PRO A 246 13.83 3.72 -11.21
N SER A 247 15.14 3.74 -10.97
CA SER A 247 16.19 4.66 -11.46
C SER A 247 16.90 5.34 -10.28
N LEU A 248 16.13 5.80 -9.29
CA LEU A 248 16.63 6.42 -8.05
C LEU A 248 16.28 5.60 -6.81
N THR A 249 15.22 4.80 -6.88
CA THR A 249 14.77 3.90 -5.82
C THR A 249 14.89 2.46 -6.29
N SER A 250 15.25 1.52 -5.41
CA SER A 250 15.29 0.10 -5.80
C SER A 250 13.89 -0.42 -6.14
N GLN A 251 13.80 -1.38 -7.06
CA GLN A 251 12.51 -1.93 -7.51
C GLN A 251 11.66 -2.42 -6.34
N ASP A 252 12.22 -3.15 -5.37
CA ASP A 252 11.47 -3.67 -4.22
C ASP A 252 11.03 -2.58 -3.23
N GLN A 253 11.77 -1.48 -3.12
CA GLN A 253 11.34 -0.32 -2.33
C GLN A 253 10.21 0.44 -3.01
N SER A 254 10.32 0.64 -4.33
CA SER A 254 9.25 1.24 -5.13
C SER A 254 7.97 0.40 -5.06
N LEU A 255 8.05 -0.91 -5.26
CA LEU A 255 6.89 -1.80 -5.18
C LEU A 255 6.19 -1.71 -3.82
N ARG A 256 6.96 -1.74 -2.72
CA ARG A 256 6.41 -1.61 -1.35
C ARG A 256 5.75 -0.26 -1.12
N LEU A 257 6.42 0.83 -1.47
CA LEU A 257 5.88 2.17 -1.24
C LEU A 257 4.64 2.45 -2.09
N LEU A 258 4.68 2.12 -3.38
CA LEU A 258 3.52 2.30 -4.27
C LEU A 258 2.34 1.40 -3.84
N GLY A 259 2.64 0.16 -3.44
CA GLY A 259 1.64 -0.78 -2.94
C GLY A 259 0.87 -0.27 -1.73
N GLU A 260 1.50 0.54 -0.86
CA GLU A 260 0.84 1.15 0.29
C GLU A 260 0.24 2.53 -0.02
N ALA A 261 0.86 3.33 -0.90
CA ALA A 261 0.44 4.70 -1.18
C ALA A 261 -0.86 4.78 -2.00
N TYR A 262 -1.05 3.92 -3.01
CA TYR A 262 -2.27 3.92 -3.82
C TYR A 262 -3.54 3.61 -3.01
N PRO A 263 -3.59 2.56 -2.17
CA PRO A 263 -4.74 2.30 -1.30
C PRO A 263 -5.10 3.47 -0.40
N VAL A 264 -4.10 4.18 0.15
CA VAL A 264 -4.33 5.38 0.97
C VAL A 264 -5.05 6.45 0.16
N LEU A 265 -4.57 6.78 -1.04
CA LEU A 265 -5.16 7.81 -1.89
C LEU A 265 -6.58 7.45 -2.32
N THR A 266 -6.83 6.17 -2.64
CA THR A 266 -8.17 5.67 -2.94
C THR A 266 -9.08 5.82 -1.73
N ALA A 267 -8.67 5.34 -0.55
CA ALA A 267 -9.46 5.45 0.68
C ALA A 267 -9.76 6.92 1.05
N LEU A 268 -8.77 7.81 0.92
CA LEU A 268 -8.94 9.25 1.13
C LEU A 268 -9.97 9.86 0.19
N SER A 269 -10.00 9.45 -1.08
CA SER A 269 -10.95 9.99 -2.06
C SER A 269 -12.40 9.71 -1.64
N TRP A 270 -12.68 8.50 -1.16
CA TRP A 270 -13.99 8.09 -0.69
C TRP A 270 -14.35 8.74 0.66
N LEU A 271 -13.38 8.88 1.56
CA LEU A 271 -13.61 9.42 2.89
C LEU A 271 -13.78 10.94 2.90
N ARG A 272 -13.04 11.67 2.05
CA ARG A 272 -13.20 13.12 1.89
C ARG A 272 -14.50 13.50 1.17
N TYR A 273 -14.94 12.65 0.27
CA TYR A 273 -16.06 12.91 -0.63
C TYR A 273 -17.05 11.73 -0.67
N PRO A 274 -17.73 11.43 0.44
CA PRO A 274 -18.59 10.24 0.54
C PRO A 274 -19.92 10.42 -0.20
N SER A 275 -20.47 11.63 -0.23
CA SER A 275 -21.78 11.94 -0.80
C SER A 275 -21.73 12.09 -2.32
N SER A 276 -22.86 11.82 -2.97
CA SER A 276 -23.06 12.01 -4.41
C SER A 276 -22.77 13.44 -4.86
N ASP A 277 -23.07 14.42 -4.01
CA ASP A 277 -22.94 15.84 -4.33
C ASP A 277 -21.48 16.26 -4.48
N LYS A 278 -20.58 15.55 -3.80
CA LYS A 278 -19.12 15.75 -3.87
C LYS A 278 -18.43 14.78 -4.84
N ARG A 279 -19.22 14.11 -5.69
CA ARG A 279 -18.67 13.14 -6.65
C ARG A 279 -17.67 13.80 -7.58
N LYS A 280 -17.90 15.04 -8.00
CA LYS A 280 -17.00 15.76 -8.92
C LYS A 280 -15.59 15.90 -8.31
N GLU A 281 -15.49 16.36 -7.07
CA GLU A 281 -14.25 16.53 -6.34
C GLU A 281 -13.54 15.18 -6.10
N ARG A 282 -14.32 14.12 -5.84
CA ARG A 282 -13.77 12.75 -5.80
C ARG A 282 -13.14 12.37 -7.13
N MET A 283 -13.84 12.59 -8.23
CA MET A 283 -13.34 12.26 -9.57
C MET A 283 -12.13 13.12 -9.98
N GLU A 284 -12.06 14.38 -9.53
CA GLU A 284 -10.90 15.25 -9.74
C GLU A 284 -9.67 14.73 -8.97
N MET A 285 -9.85 14.27 -7.73
CA MET A 285 -8.77 13.65 -6.98
C MET A 285 -8.29 12.35 -7.64
N LEU A 286 -9.19 11.46 -8.05
CA LEU A 286 -8.84 10.22 -8.75
C LEU A 286 -8.17 10.49 -10.12
N ASP A 287 -8.60 11.51 -10.85
CA ASP A 287 -7.94 11.96 -12.09
C ASP A 287 -6.50 12.39 -11.83
N GLN A 288 -6.22 13.09 -10.73
CA GLN A 288 -4.84 13.43 -10.37
C GLN A 288 -4.00 12.19 -10.05
N VAL A 289 -4.55 11.21 -9.33
CA VAL A 289 -3.87 9.93 -9.05
C VAL A 289 -3.57 9.17 -10.34
N MET A 290 -4.54 9.08 -11.26
CA MET A 290 -4.38 8.46 -12.57
C MET A 290 -3.28 9.16 -13.39
N ARG A 291 -3.33 10.49 -13.53
CA ARG A 291 -2.41 11.24 -14.40
C ARG A 291 -1.01 11.36 -13.81
N LYS A 292 -0.90 11.86 -12.58
CA LYS A 292 0.38 12.22 -11.95
C LYS A 292 1.06 11.05 -11.26
N GLY A 293 0.29 10.01 -10.90
CA GLY A 293 0.79 8.77 -10.34
C GLY A 293 0.96 7.71 -11.40
N VAL A 294 -0.15 7.17 -11.89
CA VAL A 294 -0.15 5.93 -12.68
C VAL A 294 0.43 6.12 -14.08
N LEU A 295 -0.14 7.03 -14.88
CA LEU A 295 0.31 7.29 -16.26
C LEU A 295 1.73 7.83 -16.28
N ARG A 296 2.04 8.84 -15.44
CA ARG A 296 3.40 9.37 -15.32
C ARG A 296 4.40 8.29 -14.89
N GLY A 297 4.01 7.43 -13.95
CA GLY A 297 4.85 6.33 -13.49
C GLY A 297 5.13 5.32 -14.59
N TYR A 298 4.12 4.99 -15.40
CA TYR A 298 4.27 4.07 -16.53
C TYR A 298 5.25 4.63 -17.57
N PHE A 299 5.06 5.89 -17.99
CA PHE A 299 5.93 6.51 -19.00
C PHE A 299 7.38 6.68 -18.53
N HIS A 300 7.63 6.68 -17.22
CA HIS A 300 8.98 6.74 -16.64
C HIS A 300 9.63 5.35 -16.46
N CYS A 301 8.83 4.30 -16.31
CA CYS A 301 9.30 2.96 -15.91
C CYS A 301 8.67 1.83 -16.73
N SER A 302 8.41 2.07 -18.02
CA SER A 302 7.85 1.06 -18.95
C SER A 302 8.68 -0.21 -19.02
N ASP A 303 9.99 -0.10 -18.77
CA ASP A 303 10.93 -1.23 -18.88
C ASP A 303 10.91 -2.13 -17.63
N ASN A 304 10.30 -1.67 -16.53
CA ASN A 304 10.23 -2.42 -15.27
C ASN A 304 8.93 -3.22 -15.19
N VAL A 305 8.94 -4.44 -15.72
CA VAL A 305 7.78 -5.36 -15.79
C VAL A 305 6.96 -5.44 -14.49
N ARG A 306 7.61 -5.63 -13.33
CA ARG A 306 6.91 -5.73 -12.03
C ARG A 306 6.24 -4.42 -11.60
N ILE A 307 6.84 -3.27 -11.93
CA ILE A 307 6.25 -1.96 -11.65
C ILE A 307 5.10 -1.70 -12.61
N VAL A 308 5.26 -2.02 -13.90
CA VAL A 308 4.18 -1.93 -14.88
C VAL A 308 2.99 -2.78 -14.45
N GLU A 309 3.21 -4.00 -13.98
CA GLU A 309 2.15 -4.87 -13.43
C GLU A 309 1.41 -4.18 -12.28
N LEU A 310 2.14 -3.61 -11.31
CA LEU A 310 1.53 -2.86 -10.21
C LEU A 310 0.70 -1.69 -10.76
N LEU A 311 1.25 -0.89 -11.66
CA LEU A 311 0.58 0.29 -12.22
C LEU A 311 -0.67 -0.08 -13.01
N VAL A 312 -0.64 -1.13 -13.83
CA VAL A 312 -1.80 -1.65 -14.57
C VAL A 312 -2.89 -2.13 -13.62
N ASN A 313 -2.53 -2.85 -12.54
CA ASN A 313 -3.49 -3.22 -11.50
C ASN A 313 -4.13 -1.99 -10.85
N GLN A 314 -3.36 -0.92 -10.60
CA GLN A 314 -3.92 0.34 -10.09
C GLN A 314 -4.79 1.06 -11.14
N MET A 315 -4.44 1.03 -12.43
CA MET A 315 -5.30 1.56 -13.50
C MET A 315 -6.68 0.90 -13.45
N ARG A 316 -6.73 -0.42 -13.33
CA ARG A 316 -7.99 -1.18 -13.23
C ARG A 316 -8.87 -0.70 -12.08
N LEU A 317 -8.29 -0.56 -10.89
CA LEU A 317 -9.01 -0.12 -9.69
C LEU A 317 -9.53 1.31 -9.85
N LEU A 318 -8.70 2.22 -10.38
CA LEU A 318 -9.09 3.61 -10.61
C LEU A 318 -10.19 3.72 -11.68
N VAL A 319 -10.09 2.98 -12.79
CA VAL A 319 -11.15 2.95 -13.82
C VAL A 319 -12.48 2.49 -13.22
N LYS A 320 -12.46 1.43 -12.41
CA LYS A 320 -13.65 0.94 -11.72
C LYS A 320 -14.27 1.98 -10.79
N ASP A 321 -13.44 2.70 -10.04
CA ASP A 321 -13.91 3.73 -9.10
C ASP A 321 -14.39 5.02 -9.81
N MET A 322 -13.77 5.36 -10.95
CA MET A 322 -14.14 6.52 -11.75
C MET A 322 -15.44 6.29 -12.54
N GLY A 323 -15.71 5.05 -12.95
CA GLY A 323 -16.79 4.75 -13.89
C GLY A 323 -16.60 5.54 -15.18
N ILE A 324 -17.69 6.01 -15.80
CA ILE A 324 -17.66 6.80 -17.05
C ILE A 324 -16.73 8.03 -17.07
N TRP A 325 -16.25 8.49 -15.90
CA TRP A 325 -15.26 9.56 -15.84
C TRP A 325 -13.87 9.10 -16.34
N SER A 326 -13.62 7.79 -16.47
CA SER A 326 -12.38 7.25 -17.05
C SER A 326 -12.28 7.49 -18.56
N VAL A 327 -13.40 7.76 -19.27
CA VAL A 327 -13.42 8.00 -20.73
C VAL A 327 -12.34 8.99 -21.19
N LYS A 328 -12.08 10.05 -20.43
CA LYS A 328 -11.07 11.07 -20.78
C LYS A 328 -9.63 10.56 -20.83
N HIS A 329 -9.37 9.39 -20.25
CA HIS A 329 -8.06 8.73 -20.21
C HIS A 329 -7.91 7.65 -21.29
N LEU A 330 -8.98 7.26 -22.01
CA LEU A 330 -8.93 6.15 -22.99
C LEU A 330 -7.87 6.33 -24.07
N LYS A 331 -7.65 7.56 -24.51
CA LYS A 331 -6.63 7.91 -25.49
C LYS A 331 -5.21 7.53 -25.04
N ASP A 332 -4.97 7.46 -23.74
CA ASP A 332 -3.68 7.11 -23.14
C ASP A 332 -3.70 5.64 -22.69
N LEU A 333 -4.81 5.18 -22.08
CA LEU A 333 -4.94 3.83 -21.52
C LEU A 333 -4.98 2.74 -22.60
N ILE A 334 -5.75 2.92 -23.67
CA ILE A 334 -5.95 1.85 -24.66
C ILE A 334 -4.65 1.56 -25.44
N PRO A 335 -3.95 2.57 -26.01
CA PRO A 335 -2.68 2.31 -26.67
C PRO A 335 -1.65 1.69 -25.72
N LEU A 336 -1.57 2.19 -24.48
CA LEU A 336 -0.67 1.66 -23.45
C LEU A 336 -0.90 0.17 -23.20
N LEU A 337 -2.14 -0.24 -22.92
CA LEU A 337 -2.45 -1.64 -22.64
C LEU A 337 -2.26 -2.51 -23.89
N SER A 338 -2.61 -1.99 -25.06
CA SER A 338 -2.39 -2.66 -26.34
C SER A 338 -0.91 -2.90 -26.61
N ASP A 339 -0.04 -1.94 -26.29
CA ASP A 339 1.41 -2.06 -26.41
C ASP A 339 1.97 -3.11 -25.44
N VAL A 340 1.52 -3.13 -24.19
CA VAL A 340 1.91 -4.16 -23.22
C VAL A 340 1.52 -5.56 -23.70
N LEU A 341 0.31 -5.74 -24.24
CA LEU A 341 -0.13 -7.01 -24.83
C LEU A 341 0.66 -7.35 -26.11
N SER A 342 1.13 -6.32 -26.81
CA SER A 342 1.91 -6.40 -28.03
C SER A 342 3.42 -6.35 -27.80
N GLU A 343 3.93 -6.61 -26.58
CA GLU A 343 5.37 -6.72 -26.27
C GLU A 343 5.97 -8.10 -26.62
N PRO A 344 6.99 -8.22 -27.50
CA PRO A 344 7.55 -9.49 -27.98
C PRO A 344 7.83 -10.56 -26.91
N PHE A 345 8.30 -10.14 -25.74
CA PHE A 345 8.65 -11.04 -24.64
C PHE A 345 7.62 -11.07 -23.51
N GLY A 346 6.38 -10.61 -23.75
CA GLY A 346 5.34 -10.50 -22.72
C GLY A 346 5.01 -11.84 -22.04
N THR A 347 5.16 -12.96 -22.74
CA THR A 347 4.93 -14.32 -22.21
C THR A 347 5.95 -14.76 -21.16
N ALA A 348 7.09 -14.06 -21.05
CA ALA A 348 8.06 -14.29 -19.98
C ALA A 348 7.54 -13.86 -18.60
N HIS A 349 6.53 -12.98 -18.55
CA HIS A 349 5.90 -12.56 -17.29
C HIS A 349 4.36 -12.56 -17.39
N PRO A 350 3.73 -13.75 -17.34
CA PRO A 350 2.28 -13.93 -17.43
C PRO A 350 1.42 -13.07 -16.47
N PRO A 351 1.83 -12.78 -15.22
CA PRO A 351 1.03 -11.94 -14.32
C PRO A 351 0.72 -10.55 -14.90
N LEU A 352 1.67 -9.93 -15.63
CA LEU A 352 1.42 -8.66 -16.30
C LEU A 352 0.40 -8.80 -17.42
N LEU A 353 0.48 -9.86 -18.24
CA LEU A 353 -0.50 -10.07 -19.31
C LEU A 353 -1.90 -10.25 -18.74
N ILE A 354 -2.07 -11.06 -17.69
CA ILE A 354 -3.36 -11.23 -17.00
C ILE A 354 -3.88 -9.89 -16.47
N ALA A 355 -3.04 -9.13 -15.76
CA ALA A 355 -3.41 -7.82 -15.23
C ALA A 355 -3.85 -6.86 -16.35
N THR A 356 -3.14 -6.86 -17.48
CA THR A 356 -3.43 -6.01 -18.64
C THR A 356 -4.74 -6.41 -19.32
N ILE A 357 -4.99 -7.70 -19.53
CA ILE A 357 -6.24 -8.20 -20.10
C ILE A 357 -7.42 -7.84 -19.19
N GLN A 358 -7.30 -8.09 -17.88
CA GLN A 358 -8.36 -7.77 -16.92
C GLN A 358 -8.62 -6.25 -16.80
N THR A 359 -7.57 -5.44 -16.96
CA THR A 359 -7.71 -3.98 -17.07
C THR A 359 -8.45 -3.59 -18.34
N MET A 360 -8.09 -4.18 -19.48
CA MET A 360 -8.77 -3.96 -20.77
C MET A 360 -10.25 -4.35 -20.69
N GLN A 361 -10.57 -5.51 -20.12
CA GLN A 361 -11.96 -5.93 -19.87
C GLN A 361 -12.72 -4.92 -18.98
N THR A 362 -12.08 -4.42 -17.93
CA THR A 362 -12.68 -3.41 -17.03
C THR A 362 -12.97 -2.11 -17.77
N ILE A 363 -12.06 -1.67 -18.64
CA ILE A 363 -12.26 -0.50 -19.52
C ILE A 363 -13.41 -0.76 -20.50
N ILE A 364 -13.45 -1.92 -21.16
CA ILE A 364 -14.54 -2.27 -22.09
C ILE A 364 -15.88 -2.23 -21.35
N LEU A 365 -15.97 -2.78 -20.14
CA LEU A 365 -17.21 -2.78 -19.35
C LEU A 365 -17.63 -1.38 -18.89
N THR A 366 -16.66 -0.54 -18.52
CA THR A 366 -16.92 0.78 -17.92
C THR A 366 -17.21 1.83 -18.98
N ASP A 367 -16.46 1.79 -20.07
CA ASP A 367 -16.43 2.79 -21.12
C ASP A 367 -16.97 2.23 -22.45
N TRP A 368 -17.81 1.19 -22.39
CA TRP A 368 -18.42 0.52 -23.55
C TRP A 368 -18.97 1.48 -24.62
N PRO A 369 -19.61 2.64 -24.31
CA PRO A 369 -20.15 3.54 -25.33
C PRO A 369 -19.08 4.19 -26.21
N ARG A 370 -17.80 4.12 -25.83
CA ARG A 370 -16.67 4.67 -26.61
C ARG A 370 -15.81 3.60 -27.27
N MET A 371 -16.06 2.32 -26.99
CA MET A 371 -15.32 1.22 -27.57
C MET A 371 -15.40 1.14 -29.11
N PRO A 372 -16.49 1.54 -29.80
CA PRO A 372 -16.53 1.54 -31.26
C PRO A 372 -15.37 2.28 -31.92
N VAL A 373 -14.94 3.41 -31.35
CA VAL A 373 -13.81 4.21 -31.89
C VAL A 373 -12.47 3.52 -31.64
N HIS A 374 -12.35 2.80 -30.52
CA HIS A 374 -11.09 2.19 -30.07
C HIS A 374 -10.96 0.70 -30.40
N ARG A 375 -11.99 0.07 -30.97
CA ARG A 375 -12.08 -1.38 -31.20
C ARG A 375 -10.87 -1.96 -31.94
N ALA A 376 -10.34 -1.24 -32.94
CA ALA A 376 -9.22 -1.72 -33.75
C ALA A 376 -7.95 -1.84 -32.91
N GLU A 377 -7.70 -0.86 -32.04
CA GLU A 377 -6.56 -0.85 -31.14
C GLU A 377 -6.68 -1.93 -30.06
N VAL A 378 -7.88 -2.12 -29.52
CA VAL A 378 -8.14 -3.22 -28.57
C VAL A 378 -7.93 -4.59 -29.24
N LEU A 379 -8.46 -4.79 -30.45
CA LEU A 379 -8.26 -6.02 -31.21
C LEU A 379 -6.79 -6.25 -31.55
N ARG A 380 -6.03 -5.20 -31.87
CA ARG A 380 -4.58 -5.29 -32.09
C ARG A 380 -3.90 -5.94 -30.88
N GLY A 381 -4.02 -5.34 -29.70
CA GLY A 381 -3.39 -5.88 -28.49
C GLY A 381 -3.79 -7.34 -28.20
N LEU A 382 -5.09 -7.65 -28.25
CA LEU A 382 -5.59 -8.99 -27.95
C LEU A 382 -5.11 -10.05 -28.95
N THR A 383 -5.10 -9.72 -30.25
CA THR A 383 -4.69 -10.65 -31.31
C THR A 383 -3.19 -10.90 -31.28
N PHE A 384 -2.35 -9.86 -31.11
CA PHE A 384 -0.90 -10.05 -30.99
C PHE A 384 -0.52 -10.88 -29.75
N CYS A 385 -1.17 -10.64 -28.61
CA CYS A 385 -0.95 -11.45 -27.41
C CYS A 385 -1.32 -12.92 -27.64
N TRP A 386 -2.45 -13.18 -28.31
CA TRP A 386 -2.86 -14.54 -28.65
C TRP A 386 -1.86 -15.25 -29.56
N LEU A 387 -1.41 -14.59 -30.63
CA LEU A 387 -0.45 -15.18 -31.58
C LEU A 387 0.83 -15.61 -30.87
N ARG A 388 1.33 -14.81 -29.94
CA ARG A 388 2.52 -15.17 -29.16
C ARG A 388 2.30 -16.32 -28.20
N LEU A 389 1.14 -16.38 -27.55
CA LEU A 389 0.79 -17.54 -26.74
C LEU A 389 0.77 -18.81 -27.60
N VAL A 390 0.20 -18.75 -28.80
CA VAL A 390 0.21 -19.90 -29.72
C VAL A 390 1.64 -20.29 -30.12
N GLU A 391 2.53 -19.33 -30.34
CA GLU A 391 3.94 -19.56 -30.70
C GLU A 391 4.76 -20.18 -29.56
N ASP A 392 4.64 -19.66 -28.34
CA ASP A 392 5.37 -20.18 -27.17
C ASP A 392 4.76 -21.48 -26.61
N GLY A 393 3.46 -21.69 -26.90
CA GLY A 393 2.72 -22.89 -26.58
C GLY A 393 2.43 -23.07 -25.08
N PRO A 394 2.05 -24.29 -24.65
CA PRO A 394 1.58 -24.57 -23.29
C PRO A 394 2.68 -24.54 -22.22
N LYS A 395 3.91 -24.17 -22.60
CA LYS A 395 5.04 -24.00 -21.66
C LYS A 395 4.91 -22.70 -20.84
N VAL A 396 4.11 -21.75 -21.32
CA VAL A 396 3.86 -20.49 -20.63
C VAL A 396 3.07 -20.75 -19.34
N PRO A 397 3.49 -20.22 -18.18
CA PRO A 397 2.69 -20.29 -16.97
C PRO A 397 1.31 -19.65 -17.16
N SER A 398 0.26 -20.25 -16.62
CA SER A 398 -1.13 -19.76 -16.77
C SER A 398 -1.61 -19.64 -18.23
N PHE A 399 -1.06 -20.46 -19.14
CA PHE A 399 -1.41 -20.47 -20.56
C PHE A 399 -2.93 -20.58 -20.82
N TYR A 400 -3.61 -21.52 -20.16
CA TYR A 400 -5.05 -21.73 -20.34
C TYR A 400 -5.88 -20.57 -19.79
N ASP A 401 -5.49 -20.02 -18.63
CA ASP A 401 -6.15 -18.86 -18.02
C ASP A 401 -6.03 -17.64 -18.95
N LEU A 402 -4.84 -17.39 -19.50
CA LEU A 402 -4.60 -16.32 -20.46
C LEU A 402 -5.45 -16.45 -21.72
N LYS A 403 -5.52 -17.66 -22.31
CA LYS A 403 -6.40 -17.91 -23.46
C LYS A 403 -7.85 -17.62 -23.14
N GLN A 404 -8.31 -18.01 -21.95
CA GLN A 404 -9.69 -17.78 -21.53
C GLN A 404 -9.98 -16.29 -21.33
N GLU A 405 -9.10 -15.58 -20.62
CA GLU A 405 -9.22 -14.13 -20.38
C GLU A 405 -9.22 -13.31 -21.69
N LEU A 406 -8.39 -13.71 -22.67
CA LEU A 406 -8.39 -13.09 -24.00
C LEU A 406 -9.72 -13.30 -24.74
N ARG A 407 -10.27 -14.52 -24.71
CA ARG A 407 -11.58 -14.82 -25.30
C ARG A 407 -12.67 -14.00 -24.65
N ASP A 408 -12.66 -13.90 -23.33
CA ASP A 408 -13.65 -13.12 -22.59
C ASP A 408 -13.54 -11.62 -22.91
N ALA A 409 -12.33 -11.10 -23.09
CA ALA A 409 -12.13 -9.72 -23.57
C ALA A 409 -12.71 -9.48 -24.97
N VAL A 410 -12.50 -10.39 -25.92
CA VAL A 410 -13.08 -10.28 -27.27
C VAL A 410 -14.61 -10.39 -27.22
N LYS A 411 -15.17 -11.29 -26.39
CA LYS A 411 -16.62 -11.41 -26.16
C LYS A 411 -17.21 -10.11 -25.65
N LEU A 412 -16.58 -9.51 -24.64
CA LEU A 412 -16.99 -8.23 -24.09
C LEU A 412 -16.93 -7.13 -25.14
N LEU A 413 -15.87 -7.09 -25.95
CA LEU A 413 -15.73 -6.09 -27.02
C LEU A 413 -16.85 -6.23 -28.07
N LYS A 414 -17.13 -7.46 -28.55
CA LYS A 414 -18.24 -7.70 -29.49
C LYS A 414 -19.57 -7.22 -28.90
N ALA A 415 -19.85 -7.57 -27.65
CA ALA A 415 -21.07 -7.16 -26.98
C ALA A 415 -21.18 -5.63 -26.83
N ALA A 416 -20.05 -4.95 -26.57
CA ALA A 416 -19.99 -3.50 -26.42
C ALA A 416 -20.26 -2.74 -27.72
N VAL A 417 -19.83 -3.25 -28.87
CA VAL A 417 -19.90 -2.52 -30.16
C VAL A 417 -21.02 -2.97 -31.10
N ARG A 418 -21.74 -4.06 -30.78
CA ARG A 418 -22.73 -4.73 -31.64
C ARG A 418 -23.76 -3.83 -32.33
N ASN A 419 -24.12 -2.71 -31.72
CA ASN A 419 -25.18 -1.82 -32.20
C ASN A 419 -24.67 -0.69 -33.11
N GLU A 420 -23.36 -0.42 -33.08
CA GLU A 420 -22.78 0.75 -33.75
C GLU A 420 -21.85 0.38 -34.91
N VAL A 421 -21.22 -0.80 -34.85
CA VAL A 421 -20.24 -1.22 -35.85
C VAL A 421 -20.38 -2.71 -36.17
N ASP A 422 -20.21 -3.04 -37.45
CA ASP A 422 -20.02 -4.40 -37.93
C ASP A 422 -18.61 -4.92 -37.56
N ILE A 423 -18.44 -5.33 -36.30
CA ILE A 423 -17.19 -5.92 -35.82
C ILE A 423 -16.90 -7.27 -36.48
N ASP A 424 -17.93 -7.96 -36.99
CA ASP A 424 -17.75 -9.26 -37.66
C ASP A 424 -17.05 -9.10 -39.00
N ALA A 425 -17.24 -7.98 -39.71
CA ALA A 425 -16.45 -7.62 -40.88
C ALA A 425 -14.96 -7.42 -40.55
N ASP A 426 -14.67 -6.67 -39.48
CA ASP A 426 -13.28 -6.45 -39.01
C ASP A 426 -12.61 -7.80 -38.65
N ILE A 427 -13.35 -8.68 -37.96
CA ILE A 427 -12.88 -10.02 -37.58
C ILE A 427 -12.62 -10.91 -38.81
N LYS A 428 -13.49 -10.87 -39.82
CA LYS A 428 -13.27 -11.62 -41.07
C LYS A 428 -11.99 -11.20 -41.76
N LEU A 429 -11.69 -9.90 -41.82
CA LEU A 429 -10.44 -9.38 -42.40
C LEU A 429 -9.20 -9.85 -41.63
N ILE A 430 -9.28 -9.87 -40.29
CA ILE A 430 -8.20 -10.35 -39.44
C ILE A 430 -7.97 -11.86 -39.64
N LEU A 431 -9.04 -12.66 -39.72
CA LEU A 431 -8.95 -14.11 -39.94
C LEU A 431 -8.40 -14.48 -41.31
N GLN A 432 -8.70 -13.68 -42.35
CA GLN A 432 -8.11 -13.85 -43.67
C GLN A 432 -6.59 -13.61 -43.64
N SER A 433 -6.11 -12.74 -42.74
CA SER A 433 -4.70 -12.45 -42.57
C SER A 433 -3.96 -13.54 -41.79
N ASP A 434 -4.55 -14.08 -40.72
CA ASP A 434 -3.95 -15.16 -39.92
C ASP A 434 -5.00 -16.14 -39.36
N GLY A 435 -4.98 -17.38 -39.87
CA GLY A 435 -5.89 -18.44 -39.46
C GLY A 435 -5.72 -18.94 -38.02
N ARG A 436 -4.56 -18.68 -37.37
CA ARG A 436 -4.31 -19.06 -35.97
C ARG A 436 -5.23 -18.32 -34.98
N LEU A 437 -5.85 -17.23 -35.42
CA LEU A 437 -6.79 -16.42 -34.64
C LEU A 437 -8.20 -17.00 -34.59
N ALA A 438 -8.49 -18.08 -35.33
CA ALA A 438 -9.82 -18.70 -35.36
C ALA A 438 -10.32 -19.06 -33.95
N GLU A 439 -9.49 -19.71 -33.14
CA GLU A 439 -9.82 -20.09 -31.75
C GLU A 439 -10.09 -18.90 -30.81
N LEU A 440 -9.62 -17.69 -31.14
CA LEU A 440 -9.83 -16.48 -30.36
C LEU A 440 -11.10 -15.75 -30.79
N LEU A 441 -11.30 -15.63 -32.10
CA LEU A 441 -12.31 -14.73 -32.70
C LEU A 441 -13.61 -15.45 -33.06
N ILE A 442 -13.54 -16.75 -33.31
CA ILE A 442 -14.66 -17.64 -33.58
C ILE A 442 -14.81 -18.54 -32.36
N TYR A 443 -15.91 -18.35 -31.65
CA TYR A 443 -16.29 -19.16 -30.50
C TYR A 443 -17.79 -19.43 -30.62
N GLU A 444 -18.18 -20.68 -30.37
CA GLU A 444 -19.59 -21.07 -30.22
C GLU A 444 -20.21 -20.47 -28.95
#